data_AF-A0A117RX27-F1
#
_entry.id   AF-A0A117RX27-F1
#
_cell.length_a   1.000
_cell.length_b   1.000
_cell.length_c   1.000
_cell.angle_alpha   90.00
_cell.angle_beta   90.00
_cell.angle_gamma   90.00
#
_symmetry.space_group_name_H-M   'P 1'
#
loop_
_entity.id
_entity.type
_entity.pdbx_description
1 polymer ?
#
loop_
_entity_poly.entity_id
_entity_poly.type
_entity_poly.pdbx_seq_one_letter_code
_entity_poly.pdbx_strand_id
1 'polypeptide(L)'
;MVVTTDSALTGLTSELVSPWPATPHCRHHYAAEHCGVRPDEALLVAAHPWDIDGAQRAGLAGAWLRRGVPDTAYPHSLANPSLATEDLTELARIIG
;
A
#
# COMPACT_ATOMS: atom_id res chain seq x y z
N MET A 1 11.68 -1.85 -1.19
CA MET A 1 11.38 -1.36 0.18
C MET A 1 9.90 -1.57 0.49
N VAL A 2 9.53 -1.92 1.72
CA VAL A 2 8.12 -2.15 2.12
C VAL A 2 7.55 -0.91 2.81
N VAL A 3 6.50 -0.33 2.24
CA VAL A 3 5.71 0.73 2.87
C VAL A 3 4.43 0.08 3.40
N THR A 4 4.21 0.13 4.71
CA THR A 4 2.96 -0.38 5.31
C THR A 4 2.03 0.80 5.53
N THR A 5 0.78 0.73 5.08
CA THR A 5 -0.24 1.70 5.49
C THR A 5 -1.26 1.02 6.36
N ASP A 6 -1.31 1.39 7.64
CA ASP A 6 -2.53 1.24 8.42
C ASP A 6 -3.50 2.34 7.95
N SER A 7 -4.77 2.04 7.78
CA SER A 7 -5.80 3.07 7.56
C SER A 7 -5.88 4.05 8.76
N ALA A 8 -5.25 3.72 9.90
CA ALA A 8 -4.96 4.63 11.01
C ALA A 8 -3.83 5.65 10.74
N LEU A 9 -3.18 5.66 9.58
CA LEU A 9 -2.15 6.65 9.20
C LEU A 9 -2.66 8.09 9.06
N THR A 10 -3.93 8.36 9.34
CA THR A 10 -4.35 9.71 9.77
C THR A 10 -3.48 10.21 10.93
N GLY A 11 -2.92 9.31 11.77
CA GLY A 11 -2.10 9.66 12.92
C GLY A 11 -0.65 10.09 12.64
N LEU A 12 0.04 9.55 11.63
CA LEU A 12 1.42 9.96 11.31
C LEU A 12 1.50 11.16 10.35
N THR A 13 0.40 11.51 9.68
CA THR A 13 0.27 12.78 8.93
C THR A 13 -0.21 13.95 9.79
N SER A 14 -0.62 13.71 11.05
CA SER A 14 -1.21 14.75 11.91
C SER A 14 -0.17 15.75 12.44
N GLU A 15 1.06 15.30 12.71
CA GLU A 15 2.10 16.12 13.35
C GLU A 15 3.00 16.86 12.35
N LEU A 16 2.83 16.58 11.05
CA LEU A 16 3.49 17.32 9.98
C LEU A 16 2.39 17.88 9.08
N VAL A 17 2.18 19.20 9.13
CA VAL A 17 1.44 19.92 8.08
C VAL A 17 2.16 19.62 6.76
N SER A 18 1.69 18.61 6.05
CA SER A 18 2.17 18.29 4.71
C SER A 18 1.77 19.43 3.79
N PRO A 19 2.67 19.97 2.97
CA PRO A 19 2.31 20.95 1.94
C PRO A 19 1.45 20.34 0.83
N TRP A 20 1.22 19.02 0.85
CA TRP A 20 0.52 18.27 -0.18
C TRP A 20 -0.92 17.94 0.21
N PRO A 21 -1.85 17.92 -0.77
CA PRO A 21 -3.24 17.52 -0.54
C PRO A 21 -3.36 16.16 0.16
N ALA A 22 -4.31 16.01 1.08
CA ALA A 22 -4.62 14.76 1.81
C ALA A 22 -5.23 13.64 0.93
N THR A 23 -4.89 13.65 -0.35
CA THR A 23 -5.33 12.67 -1.33
C THR A 23 -4.45 11.42 -1.26
N PRO A 24 -5.00 10.22 -1.55
CA PRO A 24 -4.25 8.96 -1.48
C PRO A 24 -2.96 8.98 -2.31
N HIS A 25 -3.01 9.56 -3.52
CA HIS A 25 -1.85 9.62 -4.41
C HIS A 25 -0.67 10.39 -3.80
N CYS A 26 -0.92 11.56 -3.20
CA CYS A 26 0.13 12.35 -2.53
C CYS A 26 0.73 11.62 -1.34
N ARG A 27 -0.07 10.83 -0.60
CA ARG A 27 0.42 10.06 0.57
C ARG A 27 1.43 8.99 0.16
N HIS A 28 1.14 8.24 -0.91
CA HIS A 28 2.01 7.15 -1.35
C HIS A 28 3.31 7.68 -1.98
N HIS A 29 3.22 8.74 -2.79
CA HIS A 29 4.41 9.44 -3.30
C HIS A 29 5.29 9.97 -2.17
N TYR A 30 4.69 10.65 -1.20
CA TYR A 30 5.42 11.17 -0.03
C TYR A 30 6.13 10.06 0.75
N ALA A 31 5.48 8.91 0.96
CA ALA A 31 6.11 7.80 1.67
C ALA A 31 7.33 7.25 0.91
N ALA A 32 7.24 7.10 -0.42
CA ALA A 32 8.38 6.67 -1.24
C ALA A 32 9.53 7.70 -1.22
N GLU A 33 9.20 8.99 -1.39
CA GLU A 33 10.17 10.09 -1.36
C GLU A 33 10.87 10.21 0.00
N HIS A 34 10.11 10.15 1.10
CA HIS A 34 10.66 10.27 2.45
C HIS A 34 11.64 9.13 2.79
N CYS A 35 11.40 7.95 2.23
CA CYS A 35 12.31 6.82 2.38
C CYS A 35 13.41 6.77 1.31
N GLY A 36 13.48 7.75 0.41
CA GLY A 36 14.54 7.87 -0.59
C GLY A 36 14.50 6.81 -1.69
N VAL A 37 13.34 6.24 -1.99
CA VAL A 37 13.18 5.22 -3.04
C VAL A 37 12.28 5.72 -4.16
N ARG A 38 12.49 5.20 -5.37
CA ARG A 38 11.59 5.49 -6.48
C ARG A 38 10.26 4.78 -6.25
N PRO A 39 9.10 5.35 -6.64
CA PRO A 39 7.80 4.70 -6.45
C PRO A 39 7.75 3.28 -7.01
N ASP A 40 8.34 3.04 -8.18
CA ASP A 40 8.41 1.72 -8.84
C ASP A 40 9.33 0.70 -8.14
N GLU A 41 10.09 1.13 -7.12
CA GLU A 41 10.94 0.29 -6.27
C GLU A 41 10.34 0.06 -4.87
N ALA A 42 9.14 0.60 -4.64
CA ALA A 42 8.39 0.49 -3.39
C ALA A 42 7.19 -0.45 -3.54
N LEU A 43 6.95 -1.24 -2.48
CA LEU A 43 5.79 -2.12 -2.35
C LEU A 43 4.92 -1.63 -1.19
N LEU A 44 3.67 -1.28 -1.48
CA LEU A 44 2.66 -1.07 -0.44
C LEU A 44 2.09 -2.42 0.04
N VAL A 45 2.03 -2.63 1.35
CA VAL A 45 1.34 -3.80 1.95
C VAL A 45 0.12 -3.33 2.73
N ALA A 46 -1.07 -3.82 2.37
CA ALA A 46 -2.32 -3.45 3.03
C ALA A 46 -3.39 -4.56 2.93
N ALA A 47 -4.36 -4.57 3.84
CA ALA A 47 -5.49 -5.49 3.80
C ALA A 47 -6.73 -4.91 3.09
N HIS A 48 -6.75 -3.60 2.86
CA HIS A 48 -7.86 -2.93 2.21
C HIS A 48 -7.57 -2.74 0.71
N PRO A 49 -8.45 -3.23 -0.19
CA PRO A 49 -8.24 -3.12 -1.63
C PRO A 49 -8.07 -1.68 -2.15
N TRP A 50 -8.72 -0.69 -1.55
CA TRP A 50 -8.59 0.71 -1.97
C TRP A 50 -7.22 1.33 -1.67
N ASP A 51 -6.52 0.85 -0.62
CA ASP A 51 -5.15 1.29 -0.33
C ASP A 51 -4.19 0.75 -1.41
N ILE A 52 -4.42 -0.49 -1.86
CA ILE A 52 -3.66 -1.13 -2.94
C ILE A 52 -3.86 -0.38 -4.27
N ASP A 53 -5.11 -0.12 -4.65
CA ASP A 53 -5.44 0.61 -5.87
C ASP A 53 -4.85 2.04 -5.84
N GLY A 54 -4.90 2.70 -4.68
CA GLY A 54 -4.29 4.02 -4.46
C GLY A 54 -2.77 4.02 -4.64
N ALA A 55 -2.07 3.02 -4.10
CA ALA A 55 -0.63 2.86 -4.26
C ALA A 55 -0.23 2.60 -5.71
N GLN A 56 -0.96 1.73 -6.41
CA GLN A 56 -0.68 1.41 -7.81
C GLN A 56 -0.89 2.61 -8.73
N ARG A 57 -1.92 3.43 -8.48
CA ARG A 57 -2.10 4.72 -9.19
C ARG A 57 -0.99 5.74 -8.91
N ALA A 58 -0.31 5.62 -7.78
CA ALA A 58 0.86 6.43 -7.42
C ALA A 58 2.20 5.80 -7.89
N GLY A 59 2.15 4.69 -8.65
CA GLY A 59 3.32 4.04 -9.23
C GLY A 59 4.04 3.03 -8.32
N LEU A 60 3.48 2.71 -7.15
CA LEU A 60 4.00 1.65 -6.28
C LEU A 60 3.44 0.28 -6.69
N ALA A 61 4.16 -0.79 -6.38
CA ALA A 61 3.57 -2.13 -6.36
C ALA A 61 2.62 -2.27 -5.15
N GLY A 62 1.67 -3.22 -5.21
CA GLY A 62 0.72 -3.44 -4.12
C GLY A 62 0.59 -4.91 -3.73
N ALA A 63 0.81 -5.24 -2.46
CA ALA A 63 0.58 -6.55 -1.86
C ALA A 63 -0.64 -6.53 -0.94
N TRP A 64 -1.66 -7.28 -1.30
CA TRP A 64 -2.89 -7.42 -0.54
C TRP A 64 -2.79 -8.57 0.47
N LEU A 65 -3.00 -8.26 1.75
CA LEU A 65 -3.13 -9.26 2.81
C LEU A 65 -4.58 -9.69 2.97
N ARG A 66 -4.87 -10.96 2.68
CA ARG A 66 -6.22 -11.54 2.72
C ARG A 66 -6.76 -11.63 4.15
N ARG A 67 -5.94 -12.05 5.12
CA ARG A 67 -6.35 -12.21 6.53
C ARG A 67 -7.64 -13.02 6.70
N GLY A 68 -7.68 -14.20 6.10
CA GLY A 68 -8.76 -15.19 6.24
C GLY A 68 -9.92 -15.03 5.27
N VAL A 69 -9.89 -14.04 4.38
CA VAL A 69 -10.90 -13.88 3.32
C VAL A 69 -10.48 -14.63 2.05
N PRO A 70 -11.44 -15.11 1.24
CA PRO A 70 -11.12 -15.69 -0.06
C PRO A 70 -10.66 -14.62 -1.05
N ASP A 71 -9.90 -15.00 -2.07
CA ASP A 71 -9.41 -14.10 -3.13
C ASP A 71 -10.54 -13.33 -3.83
N THR A 72 -11.73 -13.94 -3.91
CA THR A 72 -12.94 -13.33 -4.47
C THR A 72 -13.47 -12.14 -3.66
N ALA A 73 -12.94 -11.90 -2.46
CA ALA A 73 -13.25 -10.71 -1.68
C ALA A 73 -12.55 -9.45 -2.23
N TYR A 74 -11.56 -9.60 -3.12
CA TYR A 74 -10.97 -8.46 -3.81
C TYR A 74 -11.93 -7.93 -4.90
N PRO A 75 -12.35 -6.65 -4.86
CA PRO A 75 -13.31 -6.11 -5.82
C PRO A 75 -12.74 -6.07 -7.24
N HIS A 76 -13.46 -6.66 -8.20
CA HIS A 76 -13.09 -6.63 -9.63
C HIS A 76 -13.08 -5.23 -10.26
N SER A 77 -13.65 -4.22 -9.58
CA SER A 77 -13.65 -2.83 -10.04
C SER A 77 -12.34 -2.09 -9.77
N LEU A 78 -11.42 -2.70 -9.01
CA LEU A 78 -10.12 -2.14 -8.66
C LEU A 78 -9.01 -2.82 -9.46
N ALA A 79 -7.85 -2.16 -9.59
CA ALA A 79 -6.69 -2.79 -10.19
C ALA A 79 -6.28 -4.03 -9.37
N ASN A 80 -5.92 -5.12 -10.04
CA ASN A 80 -5.47 -6.33 -9.35
C ASN A 80 -4.21 -6.03 -8.53
N PRO A 81 -4.07 -6.59 -7.31
CA PRO A 81 -2.85 -6.44 -6.55
C PRO A 81 -1.68 -7.09 -7.31
N SER A 82 -0.47 -6.55 -7.12
CA SER A 82 0.76 -7.18 -7.62
C SER A 82 1.02 -8.53 -6.95
N LEU A 83 0.66 -8.65 -5.66
CA LEU A 83 0.74 -9.88 -4.86
C LEU A 83 -0.50 -10.00 -3.97
N ALA A 84 -0.99 -11.21 -3.75
CA ALA A 84 -2.02 -11.49 -2.75
C ALA A 84 -1.53 -12.62 -1.85
N THR A 85 -1.53 -12.41 -0.54
CA THR A 85 -1.03 -13.38 0.44
C THR A 85 -1.96 -13.45 1.64
N GLU A 86 -1.98 -14.58 2.35
CA GLU A 86 -2.77 -14.79 3.57
C GLU A 86 -2.33 -13.80 4.65
N ASP A 87 -1.03 -13.76 4.90
CA ASP A 87 -0.42 -12.99 5.98
C ASP A 87 0.97 -12.43 5.57
N LEU A 88 1.59 -11.70 6.51
CA LEU A 88 2.92 -11.13 6.34
C LEU A 88 4.03 -12.19 6.28
N THR A 89 3.82 -13.36 6.89
CA THR A 89 4.81 -14.45 6.87
C THR A 89 4.89 -15.06 5.48
N GLU A 90 3.74 -15.32 4.86
CA GLU A 90 3.68 -15.76 3.47
C GLU A 90 4.29 -14.71 2.54
N LEU A 91 3.94 -13.43 2.72
CA LEU A 91 4.54 -12.36 1.93
C LEU A 91 6.06 -12.33 2.05
N ALA A 92 6.60 -12.40 3.28
CA ALA A 92 8.03 -12.42 3.53
C ALA A 92 8.72 -13.52 2.72
N ARG A 93 8.19 -14.76 2.76
CA ARG A 93 8.75 -15.90 2.00
C ARG A 93 8.75 -15.68 0.48
N ILE A 94 7.82 -14.90 -0.05
CA ILE A 94 7.73 -14.61 -1.49
C ILE A 94 8.77 -13.56 -1.90
N ILE A 95 9.04 -12.57 -1.03
CA ILE A 95 9.90 -11.43 -1.36
C ILE A 95 11.33 -11.51 -0.82
N GLY A 96 11.64 -12.44 0.10
CA GLY A 96 12.98 -12.68 0.65
C GLY A 96 12.97 -13.14 2.11
#